data_AF-A0A9C9JRN7-F1
#
_entry.id   AF-A0A9C9JRN7-F1
#
_cell.length_a   1.000
_cell.length_b   1.000
_cell.length_c   1.000
_cell.angle_alpha   90.00
_cell.angle_beta   90.00
_cell.angle_gamma   90.00
#
_symmetry.space_group_name_H-M   'P 1'
#
loop_
_entity.id
_entity.type
_entity.pdbx_description
1 polymer ?
#
loop_
_entity_poly.entity_id
_entity_poly.type
_entity_poly.pdbx_seq_one_letter_code
_entity_poly.pdbx_strand_id
1 'polypeptide(L)'
;MKKNISICSVLIISCLYLNLAFSQENQILKDSLFSKNLNEERILDVFIPGKEMAGSRSQFEVIYLLDGEWNFEKTKFVHNFARSENFIPPAIIVGVRNTYIDGQNQRDRDFVPENGADAFISFLKQELIPFIEKKYPANGERTLYGHSSGGLFVGYAFLNHTDLFDAFMATDPAFWYRNRAMITLASEKLPQMNGHHKSFWMAGITTTAADMGIIAMDSVFKVHAPKELHWESQTYPNETHNSVQLKGIYDGLKFIYEGYDSTGITFHPMNGIVVKGNPFKVACFSNNPNIRYTTDGSEPTASSPKFEREITLTGPADLKVSSFYTRGKNEAITTGEFKSGKILKAIKEPQNLQPGGLDYSYYEGEWDELPEFSKLKVKASGRLDENFDFDKFPRKINFGCVFSGYLKIEKEGYYIFSVQSDDGAKVFFNGQLILNNDGLHGIENPKTFILPLEVGFYPVKIEYFQKMGGYGLSVMYVRPGENAPIQVPLELQYSGSK
;
A
#
# COMPACT_ATOMS: atom_id res chain seq x y z
N MET A 1 43.13 52.43 -36.16
CA MET A 1 42.17 51.41 -36.63
C MET A 1 42.13 50.25 -35.64
N LYS A 2 41.12 50.20 -34.77
CA LYS A 2 40.76 49.00 -33.99
C LYS A 2 39.24 48.85 -34.07
N LYS A 3 38.79 47.70 -34.60
CA LYS A 3 37.38 47.32 -34.80
C LYS A 3 36.77 46.94 -33.45
N ASN A 4 35.62 47.52 -33.13
CA ASN A 4 34.76 47.09 -32.04
C ASN A 4 33.99 45.83 -32.48
N ILE A 5 34.17 44.74 -31.76
CA ILE A 5 33.33 43.54 -31.84
C ILE A 5 32.31 43.66 -30.70
N SER A 6 31.05 43.78 -31.04
CA SER A 6 29.93 43.72 -30.10
C SER A 6 29.62 42.23 -29.84
N ILE A 7 29.82 41.79 -28.60
CA ILE A 7 29.41 40.47 -28.13
C ILE A 7 27.98 40.63 -27.59
N CYS A 8 27.00 40.15 -28.36
CA CYS A 8 25.63 39.97 -27.89
C CYS A 8 25.61 38.76 -26.94
N SER A 9 25.55 39.04 -25.64
CA SER A 9 25.23 38.06 -24.61
C SER A 9 23.78 37.62 -24.76
N VAL A 10 23.55 36.45 -25.38
CA VAL A 10 22.25 35.78 -25.32
C VAL A 10 22.10 35.19 -23.93
N LEU A 11 21.33 35.89 -23.08
CA LEU A 11 20.83 35.35 -21.82
C LEU A 11 19.93 34.14 -22.13
N ILE A 12 20.47 32.93 -21.91
CA ILE A 12 19.68 31.72 -21.79
C ILE A 12 18.92 31.83 -20.47
N ILE A 13 17.68 32.31 -20.53
CA ILE A 13 16.72 32.16 -19.44
C ILE A 13 16.29 30.69 -19.49
N SER A 14 17.04 29.83 -18.77
CA SER A 14 16.52 28.53 -18.40
C SER A 14 15.31 28.79 -17.49
N CYS A 15 14.10 28.66 -18.05
CA CYS A 15 12.93 28.36 -17.23
C CYS A 15 13.14 26.97 -16.65
N LEU A 16 13.92 26.91 -15.56
CA LEU A 16 13.73 25.90 -14.53
C LEU A 16 12.27 26.07 -14.11
N TYR A 17 11.42 25.20 -14.65
CA TYR A 17 10.19 24.84 -13.94
C TYR A 17 10.67 24.27 -12.61
N LEU A 18 10.80 25.16 -11.62
CA LEU A 18 10.64 24.79 -10.24
C LEU A 18 9.26 24.14 -10.21
N ASN A 19 9.23 22.81 -10.29
CA ASN A 19 8.25 22.07 -9.56
C ASN A 19 8.43 22.55 -8.12
N LEU A 20 7.62 23.55 -7.75
CA LEU A 20 7.23 23.73 -6.37
C LEU A 20 6.44 22.45 -6.05
N ALA A 21 7.17 21.37 -5.80
CA ALA A 21 6.76 20.45 -4.76
C ALA A 21 6.68 21.36 -3.54
N PHE A 22 5.48 21.88 -3.27
CA PHE A 22 5.18 22.34 -1.93
C PHE A 22 5.53 21.14 -1.05
N SER A 23 6.62 21.25 -0.31
CA SER A 23 6.85 20.40 0.85
C SER A 23 5.65 20.66 1.75
N GLN A 24 4.68 19.74 1.74
CA GLN A 24 3.43 19.88 2.47
C GLN A 24 3.69 19.54 3.94
N GLU A 25 3.83 20.58 4.78
CA GLU A 25 4.24 20.42 6.17
C GLU A 25 3.13 19.78 7.03
N ASN A 26 3.53 18.81 7.85
CA ASN A 26 2.69 18.29 8.93
C ASN A 26 2.24 19.41 9.88
N GLN A 27 1.01 19.35 10.39
CA GLN A 27 0.51 20.37 11.32
C GLN A 27 0.64 19.90 12.77
N ILE A 28 1.18 20.77 13.62
CA ILE A 28 1.22 20.58 15.08
C ILE A 28 0.44 21.72 15.69
N LEU A 29 -0.60 21.39 16.46
CA LEU A 29 -1.51 22.34 17.08
C LEU A 29 -1.51 22.11 18.59
N LYS A 30 -1.60 23.22 19.34
CA LYS A 30 -1.99 23.16 20.75
C LYS A 30 -3.47 23.48 20.84
N ASP A 31 -4.19 22.67 21.58
CA ASP A 31 -5.63 22.82 21.77
C ASP A 31 -5.99 22.57 23.23
N SER A 32 -7.23 22.88 23.60
CA SER A 32 -7.71 22.55 24.93
C SER A 32 -9.23 22.42 24.95
N LEU A 33 -9.72 21.73 25.98
CA LEU A 33 -11.13 21.72 26.33
C LEU A 33 -11.30 21.70 27.84
N PHE A 34 -12.31 22.40 28.34
CA PHE A 34 -12.76 22.27 29.72
C PHE A 34 -13.53 20.96 29.89
N SER A 35 -13.04 20.08 30.77
CA SER A 35 -13.74 18.85 31.14
C SER A 35 -14.71 19.12 32.28
N LYS A 36 -15.99 18.81 32.07
CA LYS A 36 -17.00 18.83 33.12
C LYS A 36 -16.88 17.61 34.03
N ASN A 37 -16.47 16.46 33.48
CA ASN A 37 -16.27 15.23 34.25
C ASN A 37 -15.12 15.36 35.26
N LEU A 38 -14.07 16.13 34.92
CA LEU A 38 -12.90 16.34 35.77
C LEU A 38 -12.90 17.73 36.44
N ASN A 39 -13.77 18.64 36.00
CA ASN A 39 -13.85 20.04 36.45
C ASN A 39 -12.52 20.80 36.32
N GLU A 40 -11.84 20.63 35.18
CA GLU A 40 -10.53 21.23 34.90
C GLU A 40 -10.32 21.42 33.40
N GLU A 41 -9.41 22.33 33.02
CA GLU A 41 -8.99 22.51 31.63
C GLU A 41 -8.01 21.40 31.24
N ARG A 42 -8.27 20.70 30.12
CA ARG A 42 -7.40 19.65 29.57
C ARG A 42 -6.69 20.17 28.33
N ILE A 43 -5.35 20.17 28.39
CA ILE A 43 -4.49 20.63 27.29
C ILE A 43 -4.14 19.45 26.38
N LEU A 44 -4.18 19.70 25.08
CA LEU A 44 -3.90 18.73 24.03
C LEU A 44 -2.77 19.22 23.13
N ASP A 45 -1.88 18.30 22.76
CA ASP A 45 -1.00 18.46 21.60
C ASP A 45 -1.57 17.60 20.47
N VAL A 46 -1.84 18.19 19.30
CA VAL A 46 -2.48 17.52 18.16
C VAL A 46 -1.56 17.56 16.95
N PHE A 47 -1.23 16.39 16.41
CA PHE A 47 -0.50 16.23 15.16
C PHE A 47 -1.43 15.71 14.07
N ILE A 48 -1.42 16.37 12.92
CA ILE A 48 -2.20 15.98 11.74
C ILE A 48 -1.21 15.63 10.61
N PRO A 49 -1.25 14.39 10.09
CA PRO A 49 -0.34 13.94 9.05
C PRO A 49 -0.74 14.48 7.66
N GLY A 50 0.10 15.32 7.03
CA GLY A 50 -0.06 15.77 5.64
C GLY A 50 -1.42 16.42 5.28
N LYS A 51 -1.60 16.77 3.99
CA LYS A 51 -2.83 17.42 3.50
C LYS A 51 -3.65 16.49 2.59
N GLU A 52 -4.23 15.44 3.16
CA GLU A 52 -5.43 14.82 2.56
C GLU A 52 -6.69 15.69 2.77
N MET A 53 -6.57 16.94 3.22
CA MET A 53 -7.71 17.86 3.30
C MET A 53 -8.13 18.37 1.90
N ALA A 54 -8.67 17.48 1.09
CA ALA A 54 -9.45 17.78 -0.11
C ALA A 54 -10.62 16.77 -0.21
N GLY A 55 -11.63 16.92 0.65
CA GLY A 55 -12.98 16.47 0.34
C GLY A 55 -13.72 15.62 1.38
N SER A 56 -13.04 14.92 2.29
CA SER A 56 -13.70 14.07 3.31
C SER A 56 -13.41 14.55 4.74
N ARG A 57 -14.44 14.56 5.59
CA ARG A 57 -14.33 14.83 7.05
C ARG A 57 -13.92 13.60 7.87
N SER A 58 -13.73 12.45 7.24
CA SER A 58 -13.38 11.18 7.89
C SER A 58 -12.25 10.53 7.09
N GLN A 59 -11.01 10.69 7.55
CA GLN A 59 -9.81 10.28 6.78
C GLN A 59 -8.80 9.52 7.60
N PHE A 60 -8.58 9.92 8.86
CA PHE A 60 -7.50 9.37 9.66
C PHE A 60 -8.01 8.70 10.92
N GLU A 61 -7.40 7.58 11.25
CA GLU A 61 -7.49 7.03 12.60
C GLU A 61 -6.85 7.98 13.62
N VAL A 62 -7.20 7.82 14.90
CA VAL A 62 -6.67 8.67 15.98
C VAL A 62 -5.93 7.84 17.02
N ILE A 63 -4.68 8.22 17.30
CA ILE A 63 -3.86 7.66 18.37
C ILE A 63 -3.86 8.63 19.55
N TYR A 64 -4.54 8.27 20.63
CA TYR A 64 -4.59 9.00 21.88
C TYR A 64 -3.42 8.57 22.78
N LEU A 65 -2.55 9.52 23.11
CA LEU A 65 -1.38 9.30 23.96
C LEU A 65 -1.64 9.87 25.35
N LEU A 66 -1.58 9.03 26.36
CA LEU A 66 -1.51 9.47 27.74
C LEU A 66 -0.13 10.06 28.03
N ASP A 67 -0.05 10.92 29.05
CA ASP A 67 1.17 11.69 29.37
C ASP A 67 1.70 12.44 28.14
N GLY A 68 0.80 13.19 27.47
CA GLY A 68 1.08 13.84 26.19
C GLY A 68 2.38 14.65 26.18
N GLU A 69 2.66 15.39 27.26
CA GLU A 69 3.87 16.20 27.37
C GLU A 69 5.17 15.40 27.38
N TRP A 70 5.11 14.10 27.69
CA TRP A 70 6.28 13.20 27.68
C TRP A 70 6.32 12.31 26.44
N ASN A 71 5.16 11.97 25.86
CA ASN A 71 5.06 10.95 24.81
C ASN A 71 4.84 11.48 23.41
N PHE A 72 4.35 12.71 23.24
CA PHE A 72 3.93 13.25 21.95
C PHE A 72 5.07 13.31 20.93
N GLU A 73 6.19 13.98 21.26
CA GLU A 73 7.30 14.16 20.33
C GLU A 73 7.97 12.83 19.92
N LYS A 74 8.18 11.92 20.88
CA LYS A 74 8.72 10.58 20.62
C LYS A 74 7.81 9.80 19.68
N THR A 75 6.51 9.77 19.97
CA THR A 75 5.55 8.98 19.18
C THR A 75 5.40 9.55 17.77
N LYS A 76 5.35 10.88 17.63
CA LYS A 76 5.33 11.54 16.32
C LYS A 76 6.57 11.21 15.48
N PHE A 77 7.76 11.17 16.09
CA PHE A 77 8.98 10.77 15.39
C PHE A 77 8.89 9.33 14.89
N VAL A 78 8.53 8.38 15.77
CA VAL A 78 8.41 6.96 15.43
C VAL A 78 7.32 6.73 14.38
N HIS A 79 6.17 7.39 14.51
CA HIS A 79 5.08 7.31 13.55
C HIS A 79 5.51 7.77 12.15
N ASN A 80 6.14 8.94 12.03
CA ASN A 80 6.61 9.45 10.74
C ASN A 80 7.64 8.51 10.09
N PHE A 81 8.56 7.94 10.88
CA PHE A 81 9.52 6.97 10.38
C PHE A 81 8.85 5.66 9.92
N ALA A 82 8.00 5.06 10.75
CA ALA A 82 7.29 3.84 10.37
C ALA A 82 6.39 4.03 9.13
N ARG A 83 5.81 5.23 8.98
CA ARG A 83 5.06 5.63 7.79
C ARG A 83 5.95 5.76 6.55
N SER A 84 7.14 6.37 6.65
CA SER A 84 8.05 6.47 5.50
C SER A 84 8.52 5.12 4.98
N GLU A 85 8.59 4.14 5.88
CA GLU A 85 8.89 2.74 5.55
C GLU A 85 7.65 1.91 5.14
N ASN A 86 6.48 2.54 4.98
CA ASN A 86 5.23 1.89 4.60
C ASN A 86 4.78 0.75 5.55
N PHE A 87 5.11 0.86 6.84
CA PHE A 87 4.65 -0.12 7.84
C PHE A 87 3.28 0.23 8.43
N ILE A 88 2.86 1.50 8.37
CA ILE A 88 1.64 1.98 9.02
C ILE A 88 0.96 3.08 8.17
N PRO A 89 -0.37 3.26 8.28
CA PRO A 89 -1.07 4.37 7.65
C PRO A 89 -0.78 5.72 8.35
N PRO A 90 -1.09 6.85 7.68
CA PRO A 90 -1.17 8.13 8.36
C PRO A 90 -2.26 8.12 9.44
N ALA A 91 -1.96 8.65 10.62
CA ALA A 91 -2.91 8.77 11.73
C ALA A 91 -2.76 10.12 12.43
N ILE A 92 -3.86 10.67 12.95
CA ILE A 92 -3.85 11.81 13.86
C ILE A 92 -3.27 11.34 15.19
N ILE A 93 -2.39 12.12 15.80
CA ILE A 93 -1.86 11.85 17.14
C ILE A 93 -2.36 12.93 18.09
N VAL A 94 -3.02 12.51 19.18
CA VAL A 94 -3.55 13.40 20.22
C VAL A 94 -2.83 13.10 21.53
N GLY A 95 -1.89 13.95 21.92
CA GLY A 95 -1.27 13.92 23.24
C GLY A 95 -2.17 14.56 24.29
N VAL A 96 -2.71 13.75 25.21
CA VAL A 96 -3.49 14.24 26.34
C VAL A 96 -2.52 14.57 27.47
N ARG A 97 -2.27 15.86 27.69
CA ARG A 97 -1.34 16.28 28.72
C ARG A 97 -1.92 16.05 30.12
N ASN A 98 -1.04 15.84 31.08
CA ASN A 98 -1.43 15.79 32.48
C ASN A 98 -1.78 17.19 33.00
N THR A 99 -2.76 17.24 33.91
CA THR A 99 -3.05 18.44 34.71
C THR A 99 -2.21 18.43 35.98
N TYR A 100 -1.81 19.61 36.45
CA TYR A 100 -1.11 19.78 37.72
C TYR A 100 -1.91 20.71 38.62
N ILE A 101 -2.35 20.21 39.78
CA ILE A 101 -3.11 20.98 40.78
C ILE A 101 -2.26 21.01 42.04
N ASP A 102 -1.96 22.21 42.54
CA ASP A 102 -1.09 22.42 43.71
C ASP A 102 0.28 21.70 43.60
N GLY A 103 0.83 21.63 42.38
CA GLY A 103 2.09 20.95 42.09
C GLY A 103 2.00 19.42 42.01
N GLN A 104 0.83 18.83 42.27
CA GLN A 104 0.60 17.39 42.15
C GLN A 104 0.11 17.03 40.76
N ASN A 105 0.75 16.01 40.17
CA ASN A 105 0.35 15.49 38.87
C ASN A 105 -0.95 14.69 39.02
N GLN A 106 -1.99 15.10 38.29
CA GLN A 106 -3.30 14.47 38.35
C GLN A 106 -3.35 13.09 37.68
N ARG A 107 -2.26 12.63 37.03
CA ARG A 107 -2.17 11.24 36.55
C ARG A 107 -2.37 10.20 37.66
N ASP A 108 -1.97 10.52 38.89
CA ASP A 108 -2.14 9.64 40.06
C ASP A 108 -3.61 9.51 40.50
N ARG A 109 -4.46 10.44 40.05
CA ARG A 109 -5.91 10.36 40.11
C ARG A 109 -6.47 9.67 38.87
N ASP A 110 -6.12 10.20 37.70
CA ASP A 110 -6.73 9.85 36.41
C ASP A 110 -6.46 8.41 35.98
N PHE A 111 -5.30 7.84 36.32
CA PHE A 111 -4.89 6.52 35.80
C PHE A 111 -5.14 5.37 36.78
N VAL A 112 -5.61 5.66 37.99
CA VAL A 112 -5.76 4.66 39.06
C VAL A 112 -7.23 4.23 39.16
N PRO A 113 -7.54 2.92 38.97
CA PRO A 113 -8.90 2.39 38.96
C PRO A 113 -9.77 2.84 40.13
N GLU A 114 -9.26 2.76 41.37
CA GLU A 114 -10.04 3.05 42.57
C GLU A 114 -10.05 4.53 42.97
N ASN A 115 -9.44 5.42 42.17
CA ASN A 115 -9.33 6.84 42.48
C ASN A 115 -10.15 7.70 41.50
N GLY A 116 -9.75 7.73 40.23
CA GLY A 116 -10.35 8.62 39.24
C GLY A 116 -10.40 8.06 37.82
N ALA A 117 -10.02 6.80 37.59
CA ALA A 117 -10.03 6.22 36.26
C ALA A 117 -11.42 6.23 35.59
N ASP A 118 -12.50 5.96 36.33
CA ASP A 118 -13.86 6.04 35.80
C ASP A 118 -14.26 7.46 35.35
N ALA A 119 -13.85 8.48 36.12
CA ALA A 119 -14.06 9.88 35.77
C ALA A 119 -13.23 10.26 34.53
N PHE A 120 -12.00 9.77 34.44
CA PHE A 120 -11.14 10.00 33.28
C PHE A 120 -11.66 9.26 32.03
N ILE A 121 -12.16 8.04 32.14
CA ILE A 121 -12.90 7.34 31.07
C ILE A 121 -14.11 8.15 30.62
N SER A 122 -14.86 8.73 31.56
CA SER A 122 -16.02 9.57 31.24
C SER A 122 -15.62 10.82 30.46
N PHE A 123 -14.51 11.47 30.83
CA PHE A 123 -13.89 12.55 30.06
C PHE A 123 -13.52 12.08 28.64
N LEU A 124 -12.79 10.96 28.50
CA LEU A 124 -12.38 10.43 27.19
C LEU A 124 -13.60 10.19 26.29
N LYS A 125 -14.59 9.47 26.82
CA LYS A 125 -15.78 9.03 26.08
C LYS A 125 -16.76 10.14 25.73
N GLN A 126 -17.04 11.02 26.67
CA GLN A 126 -18.14 11.99 26.54
C GLN A 126 -17.66 13.37 26.05
N GLU A 127 -16.36 13.66 26.17
CA GLU A 127 -15.82 15.00 25.93
C GLU A 127 -14.69 14.97 24.91
N LEU A 128 -13.57 14.29 25.20
CA LEU A 128 -12.38 14.36 24.34
C LEU A 128 -12.61 13.73 22.96
N ILE A 129 -13.07 12.48 22.91
CA ILE A 129 -13.27 11.78 21.62
C ILE A 129 -14.28 12.54 20.74
N PRO A 130 -15.47 12.93 21.23
CA PRO A 130 -16.40 13.75 20.45
C PRO A 130 -15.82 15.10 20.01
N PHE A 131 -14.98 15.73 20.85
CA PHE A 131 -14.31 16.97 20.49
C PHE A 131 -13.35 16.77 19.31
N ILE A 132 -12.51 15.72 19.36
CA ILE A 132 -11.56 15.42 18.29
C ILE A 132 -12.29 15.06 17.00
N GLU A 133 -13.28 14.17 17.05
CA GLU A 133 -14.00 13.70 15.85
C GLU A 133 -14.87 14.77 15.20
N LYS A 134 -15.29 15.79 15.96
CA LYS A 134 -16.01 16.94 15.41
C LYS A 134 -15.07 17.96 14.76
N LYS A 135 -13.87 18.14 15.31
CA LYS A 135 -12.95 19.23 14.94
C LYS A 135 -11.91 18.82 13.89
N TYR A 136 -11.50 17.56 13.89
CA TYR A 136 -10.43 16.99 13.04
C TYR A 136 -10.98 15.90 12.13
N PRO A 137 -10.29 15.57 11.02
CA PRO A 137 -10.77 14.59 10.03
C PRO A 137 -10.60 13.14 10.50
N ALA A 138 -11.12 12.81 11.68
CA ALA A 138 -11.04 11.50 12.28
C ALA A 138 -12.06 10.52 11.66
N ASN A 139 -11.66 9.26 11.44
CA ASN A 139 -12.52 8.23 10.84
C ASN A 139 -13.32 7.40 11.86
N GLY A 140 -13.10 7.63 13.16
CA GLY A 140 -13.76 6.92 14.25
C GLY A 140 -13.00 5.70 14.77
N GLU A 141 -11.91 5.29 14.12
CA GLU A 141 -11.01 4.24 14.60
C GLU A 141 -9.96 4.82 15.55
N ARG A 142 -9.74 4.15 16.68
CA ARG A 142 -9.02 4.75 17.81
C ARG A 142 -8.00 3.81 18.42
N THR A 143 -6.82 4.34 18.71
CA THR A 143 -5.79 3.67 19.51
C THR A 143 -5.57 4.42 20.81
N LEU A 144 -5.42 3.71 21.93
CA LEU A 144 -4.98 4.29 23.20
C LEU A 144 -3.57 3.79 23.55
N TYR A 145 -2.65 4.71 23.83
CA TYR A 145 -1.29 4.42 24.26
C TYR A 145 -0.98 4.97 25.65
N GLY A 146 -0.24 4.18 26.45
CA GLY A 146 0.21 4.59 27.77
C GLY A 146 1.52 3.92 28.20
N HIS A 147 2.28 4.61 29.03
CA HIS A 147 3.52 4.13 29.61
C HIS A 147 3.43 4.10 31.15
N SER A 148 4.01 3.08 31.80
CA SER A 148 4.07 3.00 33.26
C SER A 148 2.66 3.00 33.89
N SER A 149 2.30 3.99 34.73
CA SER A 149 0.91 4.14 35.22
C SER A 149 -0.10 4.47 34.12
N GLY A 150 0.31 5.14 33.04
CA GLY A 150 -0.53 5.26 31.84
C GLY A 150 -0.81 3.89 31.22
N GLY A 151 0.17 2.98 31.23
CA GLY A 151 -0.02 1.60 30.78
C GLY A 151 -0.94 0.77 31.68
N LEU A 152 -0.94 1.05 33.00
CA LEU A 152 -1.93 0.50 33.93
C LEU A 152 -3.35 0.95 33.54
N PHE A 153 -3.55 2.24 33.24
CA PHE A 153 -4.83 2.75 32.77
C PHE A 153 -5.24 2.16 31.42
N VAL A 154 -4.30 1.97 30.48
CA VAL A 154 -4.58 1.28 29.20
C VAL A 154 -5.13 -0.12 29.45
N GLY A 155 -4.53 -0.90 30.36
CA GLY A 155 -5.04 -2.22 30.74
C GLY A 155 -6.43 -2.15 31.36
N TYR A 156 -6.67 -1.18 32.25
CA TYR A 156 -7.97 -0.94 32.85
C TYR A 156 -9.05 -0.58 31.81
N ALA A 157 -8.75 0.36 30.91
CA ALA A 157 -9.63 0.78 29.84
C ALA A 157 -9.93 -0.38 28.88
N PHE A 158 -8.93 -1.20 28.54
CA PHE A 158 -9.11 -2.38 27.72
C PHE A 158 -10.05 -3.40 28.34
N LEU A 159 -9.93 -3.68 29.65
CA LEU A 159 -10.71 -4.72 30.33
C LEU A 159 -12.13 -4.29 30.71
N ASN A 160 -12.37 -3.00 30.96
CA ASN A 160 -13.68 -2.48 31.39
C ASN A 160 -14.42 -1.68 30.32
N HIS A 161 -13.72 -1.14 29.33
CA HIS A 161 -14.25 -0.23 28.31
C HIS A 161 -13.69 -0.54 26.92
N THR A 162 -13.58 -1.83 26.58
CA THR A 162 -12.98 -2.33 25.33
C THR A 162 -13.54 -1.65 24.08
N ASP A 163 -14.84 -1.33 24.05
CA ASP A 163 -15.49 -0.72 22.89
C ASP A 163 -15.08 0.74 22.63
N LEU A 164 -14.40 1.38 23.58
CA LEU A 164 -14.01 2.79 23.44
C LEU A 164 -12.88 2.98 22.42
N PHE A 165 -12.02 1.98 22.25
CA PHE A 165 -10.88 1.98 21.33
C PHE A 165 -10.77 0.65 20.58
N ASP A 166 -10.11 0.66 19.43
CA ASP A 166 -9.89 -0.53 18.59
C ASP A 166 -8.53 -1.16 18.84
N ALA A 167 -7.57 -0.35 19.28
CA ALA A 167 -6.26 -0.83 19.69
C ALA A 167 -5.79 -0.20 21.00
N PHE A 168 -5.02 -0.97 21.75
CA PHE A 168 -4.47 -0.61 23.04
C PHE A 168 -2.98 -0.95 23.05
N MET A 169 -2.14 0.02 23.42
CA MET A 169 -0.70 -0.14 23.48
C MET A 169 -0.17 0.27 24.85
N ALA A 170 0.52 -0.63 25.54
CA ALA A 170 1.07 -0.38 26.87
C ALA A 170 2.58 -0.66 26.90
N THR A 171 3.38 0.32 27.32
CA THR A 171 4.84 0.13 27.50
C THR A 171 5.22 0.17 28.97
N ASP A 172 5.89 -0.88 29.41
CA ASP A 172 6.27 -1.17 30.80
C ASP A 172 5.14 -0.85 31.80
N PRO A 173 3.92 -1.40 31.59
CA PRO A 173 2.75 -1.06 32.41
C PRO A 173 2.94 -1.46 33.87
N ALA A 174 2.46 -0.62 34.79
CA ALA A 174 2.56 -0.83 36.23
C ALA A 174 1.56 -1.88 36.78
N PHE A 175 1.49 -3.07 36.18
CA PHE A 175 0.57 -4.15 36.60
C PHE A 175 0.91 -4.76 37.97
N TRP A 176 2.03 -4.38 38.58
CA TRP A 176 2.35 -4.69 39.98
C TRP A 176 1.43 -4.00 40.99
N TYR A 177 0.77 -2.90 40.59
CA TYR A 177 -0.06 -2.08 41.46
C TYR A 177 -1.13 -2.91 42.20
N ARG A 178 -1.41 -2.53 43.45
CA ARG A 178 -2.39 -3.19 44.35
C ARG A 178 -2.23 -4.72 44.39
N ASN A 179 -1.01 -5.19 44.60
CA ASN A 179 -0.71 -6.63 44.66
C ASN A 179 -1.20 -7.37 43.40
N ARG A 180 -0.93 -6.79 42.22
CA ARG A 180 -1.30 -7.36 40.91
C ARG A 180 -2.82 -7.50 40.68
N ALA A 181 -3.62 -6.59 41.23
CA ALA A 181 -5.08 -6.60 41.04
C ALA A 181 -5.51 -6.65 39.56
N MET A 182 -4.74 -6.00 38.67
CA MET A 182 -5.02 -5.99 37.23
C MET A 182 -4.94 -7.39 36.59
N ILE A 183 -4.09 -8.27 37.12
CA ILE A 183 -3.95 -9.65 36.64
C ILE A 183 -5.20 -10.48 36.97
N THR A 184 -5.73 -10.32 38.19
CA THR A 184 -6.99 -10.94 38.61
C THR A 184 -8.15 -10.45 37.74
N LEU A 185 -8.25 -9.13 37.55
CA LEU A 185 -9.29 -8.55 36.70
C LEU A 185 -9.22 -9.08 35.25
N ALA A 186 -8.02 -9.21 34.70
CA ALA A 186 -7.84 -9.76 33.35
C ALA A 186 -8.32 -11.22 33.24
N SER A 187 -8.03 -12.06 34.24
CA SER A 187 -8.47 -13.46 34.27
C SER A 187 -10.00 -13.58 34.32
N GLU A 188 -10.67 -12.64 34.98
CA GLU A 188 -12.14 -12.59 35.05
C GLU A 188 -12.80 -12.07 33.77
N LYS A 189 -12.22 -11.02 33.16
CA LYS A 189 -12.83 -10.27 32.06
C LYS A 189 -12.53 -10.81 30.67
N LEU A 190 -11.30 -11.28 30.42
CA LEU A 190 -10.89 -11.76 29.09
C LEU A 190 -11.78 -12.88 28.54
N PRO A 191 -12.20 -13.91 29.32
CA PRO A 191 -13.05 -14.98 28.80
C PRO A 191 -14.42 -14.52 28.32
N GLN A 192 -14.87 -13.34 28.75
CA GLN A 192 -16.18 -12.77 28.44
C GLN A 192 -16.08 -11.64 27.40
N MET A 193 -14.86 -11.28 26.98
CA MET A 193 -14.62 -10.15 26.09
C MET A 193 -14.97 -10.51 24.65
N ASN A 194 -15.56 -9.55 23.93
CA ASN A 194 -15.62 -9.60 22.48
C ASN A 194 -14.27 -9.12 21.90
N GLY A 195 -13.44 -10.06 21.42
CA GLY A 195 -12.14 -9.76 20.83
C GLY A 195 -12.17 -9.29 19.38
N HIS A 196 -13.33 -9.34 18.70
CA HIS A 196 -13.42 -9.01 17.29
C HIS A 196 -12.95 -7.57 16.99
N HIS A 197 -12.01 -7.44 16.06
CA HIS A 197 -11.41 -6.16 15.65
C HIS A 197 -10.74 -5.40 16.80
N LYS A 198 -10.34 -6.09 17.87
CA LYS A 198 -9.59 -5.49 18.99
C LYS A 198 -8.14 -5.94 18.97
N SER A 199 -7.25 -5.00 19.25
CA SER A 199 -5.82 -5.25 19.41
C SER A 199 -5.32 -4.84 20.80
N PHE A 200 -4.53 -5.69 21.44
CA PHE A 200 -3.83 -5.35 22.68
C PHE A 200 -2.34 -5.70 22.58
N TRP A 201 -1.49 -4.70 22.60
CA TRP A 201 -0.05 -4.86 22.55
C TRP A 201 0.59 -4.35 23.82
N MET A 202 1.47 -5.16 24.41
CA MET A 202 2.26 -4.73 25.57
C MET A 202 3.74 -5.04 25.43
N ALA A 203 4.55 -4.14 25.97
CA ALA A 203 5.98 -4.37 26.12
C ALA A 203 6.47 -4.17 27.54
N GLY A 204 7.58 -4.84 27.87
CA GLY A 204 8.34 -4.61 29.09
C GLY A 204 9.84 -4.72 28.90
N ILE A 205 10.57 -4.48 29.97
CA ILE A 205 12.02 -4.74 30.01
C ILE A 205 12.25 -6.18 30.46
N THR A 206 13.09 -6.94 29.75
CA THR A 206 13.30 -8.38 30.03
C THR A 206 13.67 -8.65 31.50
N THR A 207 14.47 -7.79 32.12
CA THR A 207 14.95 -7.98 33.50
C THR A 207 13.92 -7.66 34.57
N THR A 208 12.95 -6.77 34.31
CA THR A 208 11.97 -6.32 35.32
C THR A 208 10.52 -6.68 34.95
N ALA A 209 10.28 -7.31 33.79
CA ALA A 209 8.94 -7.65 33.31
C ALA A 209 8.15 -8.51 34.29
N ALA A 210 8.83 -9.41 35.02
CA ALA A 210 8.19 -10.24 36.04
C ALA A 210 7.68 -9.39 37.22
N ASP A 211 8.51 -8.45 37.69
CA ASP A 211 8.18 -7.56 38.81
C ASP A 211 7.07 -6.58 38.42
N MET A 212 7.13 -6.04 37.19
CA MET A 212 6.10 -5.17 36.64
C MET A 212 4.75 -5.87 36.41
N GLY A 213 4.69 -7.19 36.51
CA GLY A 213 3.48 -8.00 36.32
C GLY A 213 3.21 -8.39 34.86
N ILE A 214 4.08 -8.03 33.93
CA ILE A 214 3.92 -8.26 32.49
C ILE A 214 3.96 -9.75 32.17
N ILE A 215 4.87 -10.52 32.79
CA ILE A 215 4.94 -11.98 32.61
C ILE A 215 3.68 -12.68 33.13
N ALA A 216 3.10 -12.18 34.22
CA ALA A 216 1.85 -12.70 34.76
C ALA A 216 0.67 -12.36 33.83
N MET A 217 0.65 -11.14 33.28
CA MET A 217 -0.38 -10.72 32.33
C MET A 217 -0.32 -11.53 31.04
N ASP A 218 0.88 -11.73 30.48
CA ASP A 218 1.11 -12.58 29.30
C ASP A 218 0.57 -14.00 29.53
N SER A 219 0.83 -14.57 30.71
CA SER A 219 0.31 -15.90 31.08
C SER A 219 -1.22 -15.92 31.12
N VAL A 220 -1.84 -14.87 31.66
CA VAL A 220 -3.31 -14.73 31.69
C VAL A 220 -3.88 -14.61 30.28
N PHE A 221 -3.31 -13.78 29.42
CA PHE A 221 -3.74 -13.66 28.02
C PHE A 221 -3.60 -15.00 27.27
N LYS A 222 -2.50 -15.75 27.44
CA LYS A 222 -2.33 -17.07 26.81
C LYS A 222 -3.43 -18.08 27.18
N VAL A 223 -3.96 -17.98 28.39
CA VAL A 223 -4.98 -18.91 28.90
C VAL A 223 -6.40 -18.43 28.59
N HIS A 224 -6.64 -17.12 28.65
CA HIS A 224 -7.99 -16.56 28.71
C HIS A 224 -8.37 -15.63 27.56
N ALA A 225 -7.42 -15.17 26.74
CA ALA A 225 -7.74 -14.28 25.62
C ALA A 225 -8.63 -15.00 24.60
N PRO A 226 -9.72 -14.36 24.12
CA PRO A 226 -10.53 -14.92 23.05
C PRO A 226 -9.70 -15.02 21.77
N LYS A 227 -10.02 -16.00 20.92
CA LYS A 227 -9.25 -16.31 19.71
C LYS A 227 -9.22 -15.14 18.72
N GLU A 228 -10.27 -14.34 18.72
CA GLU A 228 -10.48 -13.21 17.83
C GLU A 228 -9.69 -11.97 18.24
N LEU A 229 -9.22 -11.91 19.49
CA LEU A 229 -8.39 -10.81 19.97
C LEU A 229 -6.99 -10.93 19.38
N HIS A 230 -6.55 -9.88 18.70
CA HIS A 230 -5.17 -9.77 18.24
C HIS A 230 -4.29 -9.21 19.36
N TRP A 231 -3.46 -10.03 19.99
CA TRP A 231 -2.64 -9.55 21.11
C TRP A 231 -1.23 -10.12 21.11
N GLU A 232 -0.29 -9.35 21.67
CA GLU A 232 1.09 -9.78 21.86
C GLU A 232 1.72 -9.12 23.10
N SER A 233 2.65 -9.85 23.70
CA SER A 233 3.52 -9.37 24.78
C SER A 233 4.98 -9.54 24.40
N GLN A 234 5.72 -8.44 24.39
CA GLN A 234 7.14 -8.45 24.05
C GLN A 234 8.00 -7.95 25.22
N THR A 235 9.21 -8.49 25.36
CA THR A 235 10.19 -7.94 26.30
C THR A 235 11.48 -7.55 25.59
N TYR A 236 12.08 -6.46 26.02
CA TYR A 236 13.32 -5.96 25.44
C TYR A 236 14.48 -6.06 26.45
N PRO A 237 15.58 -6.75 26.09
CA PRO A 237 16.79 -6.73 26.90
C PRO A 237 17.49 -5.38 26.75
N ASN A 238 18.30 -5.02 27.75
CA ASN A 238 19.17 -3.84 27.73
C ASN A 238 18.42 -2.49 27.59
N GLU A 239 17.17 -2.43 28.04
CA GLU A 239 16.40 -1.20 28.11
C GLU A 239 16.21 -0.73 29.56
N THR A 240 15.90 0.54 29.73
CA THR A 240 15.47 1.16 30.98
C THR A 240 13.97 1.44 30.94
N HIS A 241 13.37 1.78 32.09
CA HIS A 241 11.95 2.14 32.19
C HIS A 241 11.56 3.20 31.16
N ASN A 242 12.39 4.23 30.97
CA ASN A 242 12.09 5.27 30.00
C ASN A 242 12.46 4.91 28.56
N SER A 243 13.56 4.20 28.32
CA SER A 243 14.03 3.96 26.94
C SER A 243 13.22 2.91 26.18
N VAL A 244 12.61 1.95 26.90
CA VAL A 244 11.76 0.90 26.29
C VAL A 244 10.58 1.47 25.49
N GLN A 245 10.14 2.69 25.81
CA GLN A 245 9.08 3.39 25.07
C GLN A 245 9.40 3.54 23.59
N LEU A 246 10.66 3.81 23.21
CA LEU A 246 11.02 4.07 21.81
C LEU A 246 10.77 2.82 20.95
N LYS A 247 11.37 1.68 21.35
CA LYS A 247 11.19 0.40 20.66
C LYS A 247 9.76 -0.09 20.76
N GLY A 248 9.16 0.11 21.93
CA GLY A 248 7.80 -0.34 22.17
C GLY A 248 6.75 0.39 21.33
N ILE A 249 6.87 1.71 21.18
CA ILE A 249 5.99 2.45 20.25
C ILE A 249 6.20 1.94 18.83
N TYR A 250 7.44 1.71 18.40
CA TYR A 250 7.73 1.28 17.03
C TYR A 250 7.15 -0.11 16.72
N ASP A 251 7.46 -1.11 17.54
CA ASP A 251 6.98 -2.48 17.33
C ASP A 251 5.47 -2.57 17.58
N GLY A 252 4.93 -1.84 18.57
CA GLY A 252 3.51 -1.82 18.83
C GLY A 252 2.70 -1.17 17.71
N LEU A 253 3.20 -0.09 17.08
CA LEU A 253 2.57 0.48 15.88
C LEU A 253 2.56 -0.53 14.73
N LYS A 254 3.68 -1.21 14.48
CA LYS A 254 3.74 -2.26 13.45
C LYS A 254 2.80 -3.43 13.74
N PHE A 255 2.65 -3.80 15.01
CA PHE A 255 1.76 -4.87 15.44
C PHE A 255 0.29 -4.51 15.20
N ILE A 256 -0.15 -3.33 15.65
CA ILE A 256 -1.56 -2.95 15.50
C ILE A 256 -1.94 -2.72 14.03
N TYR A 257 -0.97 -2.39 13.18
CA TYR A 257 -1.16 -2.26 11.73
C TYR A 257 -0.54 -3.44 10.96
N GLU A 258 -0.39 -4.61 11.57
CA GLU A 258 0.23 -5.76 10.90
C GLU A 258 -0.52 -6.07 9.61
N GLY A 259 0.24 -6.19 8.51
CA GLY A 259 -0.32 -6.36 7.18
C GLY A 259 -0.78 -5.06 6.52
N TYR A 260 -0.46 -3.87 7.03
CA TYR A 260 -0.63 -2.65 6.24
C TYR A 260 0.39 -2.62 5.11
N ASP A 261 -0.06 -2.24 3.90
CA ASP A 261 0.82 -2.07 2.74
C ASP A 261 0.18 -1.12 1.71
N SER A 262 0.73 0.08 1.56
CA SER A 262 0.28 1.06 0.56
C SER A 262 0.91 0.88 -0.82
N THR A 263 1.80 -0.11 -1.01
CA THR A 263 2.42 -0.36 -2.34
C THR A 263 1.47 -1.04 -3.32
N GLY A 264 0.32 -1.53 -2.83
CA GLY A 264 -0.72 -2.17 -3.63
C GLY A 264 -0.42 -3.64 -3.93
N ILE A 265 -1.32 -4.26 -4.70
CA ILE A 265 -1.22 -5.66 -5.09
C ILE A 265 -1.13 -5.73 -6.61
N THR A 266 -0.08 -6.37 -7.11
CA THR A 266 0.05 -6.71 -8.54
C THR A 266 0.08 -8.22 -8.69
N PHE A 267 -0.57 -8.77 -9.71
CA PHE A 267 -0.44 -10.18 -10.05
C PHE A 267 -0.35 -10.39 -11.56
N HIS A 268 0.27 -11.50 -11.96
CA HIS A 268 0.50 -11.85 -13.36
C HIS A 268 0.22 -13.34 -13.61
N PRO A 269 -0.42 -13.72 -14.74
CA PRO A 269 -1.04 -12.83 -15.73
C PRO A 269 -2.20 -12.01 -15.14
N MET A 270 -2.44 -10.80 -15.64
CA MET A 270 -3.54 -9.95 -15.16
C MET A 270 -4.88 -10.35 -15.74
N ASN A 271 -4.92 -10.69 -17.04
CA ASN A 271 -6.12 -11.06 -17.76
C ASN A 271 -5.79 -12.17 -18.78
N GLY A 272 -6.79 -12.76 -19.41
CA GLY A 272 -6.52 -13.71 -20.48
C GLY A 272 -7.70 -14.36 -21.16
N ILE A 273 -7.37 -15.14 -22.19
CA ILE A 273 -8.21 -16.21 -22.70
C ILE A 273 -7.65 -17.51 -22.17
N VAL A 274 -8.49 -18.41 -21.66
CA VAL A 274 -8.06 -19.68 -21.07
C VAL A 274 -8.98 -20.82 -21.49
N VAL A 275 -8.41 -22.02 -21.59
CA VAL A 275 -9.12 -23.25 -21.94
C VAL A 275 -9.57 -23.93 -20.65
N LYS A 276 -10.87 -24.22 -20.55
CA LYS A 276 -11.44 -24.93 -19.40
C LYS A 276 -10.78 -26.31 -19.24
N GLY A 277 -10.32 -26.62 -18.03
CA GLY A 277 -9.60 -27.86 -17.70
C GLY A 277 -8.09 -27.76 -17.82
N ASN A 278 -7.54 -26.72 -18.45
CA ASN A 278 -6.10 -26.55 -18.63
C ASN A 278 -5.53 -25.63 -17.54
N PRO A 279 -4.67 -26.14 -16.63
CA PRO A 279 -4.15 -25.35 -15.53
C PRO A 279 -3.17 -24.26 -15.98
N PHE A 280 -3.20 -23.12 -15.29
CA PHE A 280 -2.23 -22.04 -15.41
C PHE A 280 -1.96 -21.40 -14.04
N LYS A 281 -0.79 -20.79 -13.89
CA LYS A 281 -0.37 -20.15 -12.64
C LYS A 281 -0.63 -18.66 -12.69
N VAL A 282 -1.05 -18.10 -11.55
CA VAL A 282 -1.11 -16.66 -11.30
C VAL A 282 -0.19 -16.36 -10.11
N ALA A 283 0.83 -15.53 -10.32
CA ALA A 283 1.79 -15.10 -9.31
C ALA A 283 1.39 -13.73 -8.77
N CYS A 284 1.41 -13.56 -7.44
CA CYS A 284 1.08 -12.30 -6.77
C CYS A 284 2.32 -11.67 -6.14
N PHE A 285 2.39 -10.34 -6.23
CA PHE A 285 3.48 -9.50 -5.76
C PHE A 285 2.88 -8.41 -4.86
N SER A 286 3.18 -8.52 -3.56
CA SER A 286 2.87 -7.53 -2.53
C SER A 286 3.76 -7.82 -1.31
N ASN A 287 4.02 -6.80 -0.49
CA ASN A 287 4.74 -6.96 0.78
C ASN A 287 3.81 -7.45 1.90
N ASN A 288 2.51 -7.48 1.63
CA ASN A 288 1.50 -7.91 2.56
C ASN A 288 1.42 -9.45 2.64
N PRO A 289 1.58 -10.07 3.81
CA PRO A 289 1.46 -11.52 3.96
C PRO A 289 -0.01 -12.02 3.99
N ASN A 290 -0.98 -11.12 4.13
CA ASN A 290 -2.39 -11.41 4.35
C ASN A 290 -3.25 -11.07 3.12
N ILE A 291 -2.89 -11.66 1.98
CA ILE A 291 -3.61 -11.50 0.72
C ILE A 291 -4.69 -12.56 0.60
N ARG A 292 -5.87 -12.15 0.14
CA ARG A 292 -7.06 -13.00 -0.04
C ARG A 292 -7.60 -12.86 -1.44
N TYR A 293 -8.20 -13.93 -1.95
CA TYR A 293 -8.77 -13.90 -3.28
C TYR A 293 -10.08 -14.68 -3.39
N THR A 294 -10.79 -14.38 -4.46
CA THR A 294 -11.99 -15.07 -4.96
C THR A 294 -11.86 -15.21 -6.46
N THR A 295 -12.49 -16.23 -7.06
CA THR A 295 -12.42 -16.51 -8.50
C THR A 295 -13.76 -16.37 -9.21
N ASP A 296 -14.79 -15.97 -8.48
CA ASP A 296 -16.19 -15.87 -8.91
C ASP A 296 -16.69 -14.42 -8.97
N GLY A 297 -15.78 -13.44 -8.80
CA GLY A 297 -16.12 -12.01 -8.80
C GLY A 297 -16.71 -11.49 -7.48
N SER A 298 -16.90 -12.32 -6.46
CA SER A 298 -17.27 -11.84 -5.11
C SER A 298 -16.13 -11.08 -4.44
N GLU A 299 -16.39 -10.15 -3.52
CA GLU A 299 -15.30 -9.49 -2.81
C GLU A 299 -14.60 -10.46 -1.84
N PRO A 300 -13.26 -10.49 -1.82
CA PRO A 300 -12.54 -11.25 -0.79
C PRO A 300 -12.90 -10.75 0.62
N THR A 301 -12.93 -11.68 1.56
CA THR A 301 -13.07 -11.44 2.99
C THR A 301 -11.84 -11.97 3.72
N ALA A 302 -11.68 -11.64 5.01
CA ALA A 302 -10.60 -12.23 5.83
C ALA A 302 -10.67 -13.77 5.90
N SER A 303 -11.86 -14.36 5.68
CA SER A 303 -12.07 -15.81 5.61
C SER A 303 -11.87 -16.42 4.23
N SER A 304 -11.73 -15.62 3.17
CA SER A 304 -11.46 -16.13 1.83
C SER A 304 -10.12 -16.88 1.77
N PRO A 305 -9.90 -17.75 0.77
CA PRO A 305 -8.62 -18.44 0.58
C PRO A 305 -7.44 -17.46 0.54
N LYS A 306 -6.31 -17.86 1.15
CA LYS A 306 -5.07 -17.08 1.09
C LYS A 306 -4.47 -17.13 -0.32
N PHE A 307 -4.08 -15.97 -0.84
CA PHE A 307 -3.15 -15.90 -1.96
C PHE A 307 -1.75 -15.92 -1.36
N GLU A 308 -1.05 -17.05 -1.50
CA GLU A 308 0.35 -17.17 -1.07
C GLU A 308 1.25 -16.43 -2.08
N ARG A 309 2.20 -17.11 -2.72
CA ARG A 309 2.97 -16.53 -3.83
C ARG A 309 2.36 -16.79 -5.20
N GLU A 310 1.76 -17.96 -5.37
CA GLU A 310 1.13 -18.38 -6.60
C GLU A 310 -0.12 -19.20 -6.33
N ILE A 311 -1.10 -19.10 -7.21
CA ILE A 311 -2.27 -19.97 -7.25
C ILE A 311 -2.35 -20.65 -8.62
N THR A 312 -2.98 -21.82 -8.65
CA THR A 312 -3.28 -22.52 -9.91
C THR A 312 -4.77 -22.41 -10.20
N LEU A 313 -5.10 -21.85 -11.36
CA LEU A 313 -6.46 -21.80 -11.89
C LEU A 313 -6.58 -22.84 -13.02
N THR A 314 -7.75 -23.45 -13.16
CA THR A 314 -8.00 -24.53 -14.14
C THR A 314 -8.97 -24.13 -15.24
N GLY A 315 -9.31 -22.85 -15.34
CA GLY A 315 -10.28 -22.36 -16.29
C GLY A 315 -10.63 -20.88 -16.08
N PRO A 316 -11.77 -20.44 -16.64
CA PRO A 316 -12.23 -19.07 -16.51
C PRO A 316 -12.43 -18.66 -15.06
N ALA A 317 -12.13 -17.40 -14.76
CA ALA A 317 -12.25 -16.84 -13.42
C ALA A 317 -12.39 -15.31 -13.48
N ASP A 318 -13.25 -14.78 -12.62
CA ASP A 318 -13.30 -13.36 -12.28
C ASP A 318 -12.50 -13.20 -10.98
N LEU A 319 -11.19 -13.04 -11.14
CA LEU A 319 -10.25 -13.00 -10.02
C LEU A 319 -10.33 -11.63 -9.34
N LYS A 320 -10.67 -11.63 -8.05
CA LYS A 320 -10.51 -10.45 -7.18
C LYS A 320 -9.50 -10.77 -6.10
N VAL A 321 -8.57 -9.85 -5.88
CA VAL A 321 -7.51 -9.97 -4.88
C VAL A 321 -7.52 -8.73 -4.01
N SER A 322 -7.49 -8.91 -2.70
CA SER A 322 -7.43 -7.81 -1.72
C SER A 322 -6.57 -8.24 -0.55
N SER A 323 -6.00 -7.28 0.15
CA SER A 323 -5.16 -7.53 1.30
C SER A 323 -5.82 -7.02 2.57
N PHE A 324 -5.48 -7.65 3.68
CA PHE A 324 -6.10 -7.41 4.97
C PHE A 324 -5.02 -7.09 5.98
N TYR A 325 -5.23 -6.05 6.77
CA TYR A 325 -4.42 -5.76 7.93
C TYR A 325 -5.25 -6.00 9.19
N THR A 326 -4.58 -6.12 10.33
CA THR A 326 -5.20 -6.44 11.62
C THR A 326 -6.39 -5.54 11.97
N ARG A 327 -6.34 -4.28 11.56
CA ARG A 327 -7.35 -3.27 11.90
C ARG A 327 -8.33 -2.93 10.78
N GLY A 328 -8.24 -3.58 9.62
CA GLY A 328 -9.17 -3.29 8.53
C GLY A 328 -8.84 -3.96 7.19
N LYS A 329 -9.64 -3.61 6.19
CA LYS A 329 -9.42 -4.02 4.79
C LYS A 329 -8.51 -2.97 4.14
N ASN A 330 -7.46 -3.39 3.43
CA ASN A 330 -6.80 -2.46 2.50
C ASN A 330 -7.80 -2.21 1.35
N GLU A 331 -8.24 -0.97 1.21
CA GLU A 331 -9.44 -0.60 0.44
C GLU A 331 -9.39 -0.97 -1.05
N ALA A 332 -8.19 -1.15 -1.64
CA ALA A 332 -8.04 -1.47 -3.05
C ALA A 332 -8.26 -2.98 -3.34
N ILE A 333 -9.18 -3.27 -4.26
CA ILE A 333 -9.34 -4.60 -4.87
C ILE A 333 -8.65 -4.59 -6.22
N THR A 334 -7.65 -5.45 -6.41
CA THR A 334 -7.05 -5.71 -7.73
C THR A 334 -7.85 -6.80 -8.43
N THR A 335 -8.23 -6.56 -9.69
CA THR A 335 -9.10 -7.46 -10.46
C THR A 335 -8.41 -8.02 -11.69
N GLY A 336 -8.79 -9.23 -12.09
CA GLY A 336 -8.31 -9.89 -13.31
C GLY A 336 -9.39 -10.75 -13.93
N GLU A 337 -9.50 -10.70 -15.26
CA GLU A 337 -10.55 -11.37 -16.02
C GLU A 337 -9.95 -12.47 -16.92
N PHE A 338 -10.29 -13.72 -16.64
CA PHE A 338 -9.88 -14.88 -17.43
C PHE A 338 -11.09 -15.46 -18.16
N LYS A 339 -11.20 -15.16 -19.45
CA LYS A 339 -12.33 -15.56 -20.30
C LYS A 339 -12.16 -16.97 -20.82
N SER A 340 -13.26 -17.72 -20.92
CA SER A 340 -13.25 -18.99 -21.61
C SER A 340 -12.99 -18.80 -23.11
N GLY A 341 -12.07 -19.59 -23.66
CA GLY A 341 -11.87 -19.67 -25.09
C GLY A 341 -11.30 -21.02 -25.53
N LYS A 342 -10.96 -21.08 -26.81
CA LYS A 342 -10.27 -22.21 -27.44
C LYS A 342 -8.80 -21.84 -27.66
N ILE A 343 -7.95 -22.84 -27.91
CA ILE A 343 -6.60 -22.62 -28.41
C ILE A 343 -6.71 -21.76 -29.69
N LEU A 344 -6.04 -20.61 -29.71
CA LEU A 344 -6.04 -19.71 -30.85
C LEU A 344 -5.35 -20.42 -32.01
N LYS A 345 -5.99 -20.37 -33.17
CA LYS A 345 -5.47 -20.98 -34.39
C LYS A 345 -4.43 -20.09 -35.05
N ALA A 346 -3.30 -20.69 -35.41
CA ALA A 346 -2.29 -20.02 -36.20
C ALA A 346 -2.79 -19.82 -37.64
N ILE A 347 -2.33 -18.76 -38.29
CA ILE A 347 -2.52 -18.63 -39.73
C ILE A 347 -1.48 -19.48 -40.47
N LYS A 348 -1.80 -19.86 -41.71
CA LYS A 348 -0.81 -20.43 -42.62
C LYS A 348 0.32 -19.42 -42.81
N GLU A 349 1.55 -19.90 -42.87
CA GLU A 349 2.74 -19.08 -43.15
C GLU A 349 2.48 -18.14 -44.35
N PRO A 350 2.47 -16.83 -44.13
CA PRO A 350 2.32 -15.85 -45.20
C PRO A 350 3.45 -15.97 -46.23
N GLN A 351 3.14 -15.64 -47.49
CA GLN A 351 4.17 -15.57 -48.52
C GLN A 351 5.09 -14.37 -48.30
N ASN A 352 6.35 -14.49 -48.71
CA ASN A 352 7.33 -13.41 -48.74
C ASN A 352 7.70 -12.78 -47.37
N LEU A 353 7.49 -13.51 -46.26
CA LEU A 353 7.94 -13.04 -44.94
C LEU A 353 9.46 -12.80 -44.92
N GLN A 354 9.86 -11.70 -44.29
CA GLN A 354 11.28 -11.44 -44.02
C GLN A 354 11.51 -11.54 -42.51
N PRO A 355 12.37 -12.47 -42.04
CA PRO A 355 12.69 -12.60 -40.61
C PRO A 355 13.53 -11.42 -40.13
N GLY A 356 13.64 -11.29 -38.81
CA GLY A 356 14.58 -10.36 -38.17
C GLY A 356 13.95 -9.07 -37.65
N GLY A 357 12.62 -9.02 -37.49
CA GLY A 357 11.92 -7.89 -36.88
C GLY A 357 10.61 -7.50 -37.56
N LEU A 358 9.82 -6.69 -36.86
CA LEU A 358 8.56 -6.12 -37.34
C LEU A 358 8.80 -4.89 -38.24
N ASP A 359 7.85 -4.58 -39.12
CA ASP A 359 7.82 -3.28 -39.79
C ASP A 359 7.40 -2.19 -38.81
N TYR A 360 7.91 -0.97 -38.96
CA TYR A 360 7.46 0.19 -38.20
C TYR A 360 7.04 1.35 -39.10
N SER A 361 6.05 2.12 -38.64
CA SER A 361 5.69 3.45 -39.16
C SER A 361 5.81 4.45 -38.02
N TYR A 362 6.51 5.56 -38.28
CA TYR A 362 6.76 6.65 -37.34
C TYR A 362 5.90 7.87 -37.69
N TYR A 363 5.37 8.50 -36.65
CA TYR A 363 4.44 9.62 -36.70
C TYR A 363 4.87 10.71 -35.72
N GLU A 364 4.42 11.94 -35.97
CA GLU A 364 4.68 13.09 -35.10
C GLU A 364 3.36 13.76 -34.74
N GLY A 365 3.19 14.11 -33.48
CA GLY A 365 2.00 14.77 -32.97
C GLY A 365 1.98 14.82 -31.45
N GLU A 366 1.08 15.65 -30.91
CA GLU A 366 0.89 15.83 -29.48
C GLU A 366 -0.42 15.16 -29.11
N TRP A 367 -0.35 14.11 -28.28
CA TRP A 367 -1.50 13.31 -27.90
C TRP A 367 -1.46 12.99 -26.41
N ASP A 368 -2.63 12.89 -25.79
CA ASP A 368 -2.80 12.43 -24.41
C ASP A 368 -3.19 10.94 -24.34
N GLU A 369 -3.59 10.37 -25.48
CA GLU A 369 -3.96 8.97 -25.70
C GLU A 369 -3.59 8.57 -27.14
N LEU A 370 -3.49 7.27 -27.43
CA LEU A 370 -3.12 6.77 -28.75
C LEU A 370 -4.06 7.32 -29.85
N PRO A 371 -3.51 7.99 -30.89
CA PRO A 371 -4.32 8.51 -31.98
C PRO A 371 -4.77 7.39 -32.92
N GLU A 372 -5.74 7.70 -33.76
CA GLU A 372 -6.09 6.82 -34.89
C GLU A 372 -5.04 6.94 -36.00
N PHE A 373 -3.95 6.17 -35.89
CA PHE A 373 -2.78 6.23 -36.78
C PHE A 373 -3.10 6.07 -38.27
N SER A 374 -4.17 5.36 -38.62
CA SER A 374 -4.64 5.20 -40.01
C SER A 374 -5.04 6.52 -40.67
N LYS A 375 -5.37 7.56 -39.88
CA LYS A 375 -5.73 8.90 -40.35
C LYS A 375 -4.53 9.85 -40.40
N LEU A 376 -3.35 9.40 -39.97
CA LEU A 376 -2.14 10.23 -39.88
C LEU A 376 -1.20 10.00 -41.05
N LYS A 377 -0.40 11.03 -41.36
CA LYS A 377 0.65 10.94 -42.37
C LYS A 377 1.91 10.31 -41.76
N VAL A 378 2.33 9.18 -42.31
CA VAL A 378 3.61 8.54 -41.98
C VAL A 378 4.78 9.48 -42.29
N LYS A 379 5.67 9.67 -41.32
CA LYS A 379 6.86 10.52 -41.41
C LYS A 379 8.11 9.74 -41.79
N ALA A 380 8.24 8.53 -41.26
CA ALA A 380 9.27 7.56 -41.62
C ALA A 380 8.70 6.15 -41.48
N SER A 381 9.31 5.19 -42.16
CA SER A 381 8.98 3.77 -42.00
C SER A 381 10.24 2.95 -42.20
N GLY A 382 10.28 1.78 -41.58
CA GLY A 382 11.40 0.86 -41.72
C GLY A 382 11.05 -0.47 -41.11
N ARG A 383 12.10 -1.20 -40.71
CA ARG A 383 12.00 -2.50 -40.07
C ARG A 383 12.86 -2.48 -38.82
N LEU A 384 12.37 -3.11 -37.77
CA LEU A 384 13.14 -3.38 -36.57
C LEU A 384 14.23 -4.39 -36.90
N ASP A 385 15.40 -4.19 -36.32
CA ASP A 385 16.50 -5.13 -36.33
C ASP A 385 17.23 -5.07 -34.98
N GLU A 386 18.31 -5.82 -34.83
CA GLU A 386 19.14 -5.84 -33.62
C GLU A 386 19.75 -4.48 -33.26
N ASN A 387 19.79 -3.55 -34.22
CA ASN A 387 20.31 -2.21 -34.05
C ASN A 387 19.20 -1.18 -33.84
N PHE A 388 17.93 -1.58 -33.74
CA PHE A 388 16.84 -0.62 -33.54
C PHE A 388 17.00 0.12 -32.21
N ASP A 389 16.84 1.44 -32.29
CA ASP A 389 16.96 2.33 -31.15
C ASP A 389 16.05 3.55 -31.37
N PHE A 390 15.22 3.86 -30.38
CA PHE A 390 14.39 5.07 -30.37
C PHE A 390 15.25 6.35 -30.44
N ASP A 391 16.53 6.29 -30.04
CA ASP A 391 17.46 7.40 -30.22
C ASP A 391 17.73 7.77 -31.69
N LYS A 392 17.37 6.90 -32.63
CA LYS A 392 17.47 7.20 -34.07
C LYS A 392 16.29 8.02 -34.61
N PHE A 393 15.20 8.18 -33.86
CA PHE A 393 14.06 8.97 -34.32
C PHE A 393 14.32 10.49 -34.24
N PRO A 394 13.76 11.29 -35.17
CA PRO A 394 13.94 12.74 -35.21
C PRO A 394 13.50 13.47 -33.95
N ARG A 395 12.47 12.96 -33.26
CA ARG A 395 11.98 13.49 -32.00
C ARG A 395 12.14 12.47 -30.88
N LYS A 396 12.27 12.98 -29.66
CA LYS A 396 12.27 12.20 -28.40
C LYS A 396 10.98 12.34 -27.61
N ILE A 397 10.13 13.27 -28.03
CA ILE A 397 8.84 13.61 -27.45
C ILE A 397 7.86 13.92 -28.58
N ASN A 398 6.56 13.85 -28.32
CA ASN A 398 5.52 14.11 -29.30
C ASN A 398 5.69 13.28 -30.59
N PHE A 399 5.89 11.97 -30.41
CA PHE A 399 6.00 11.01 -31.50
C PHE A 399 5.15 9.76 -31.24
N GLY A 400 4.88 9.01 -32.30
CA GLY A 400 4.18 7.74 -32.20
C GLY A 400 4.70 6.71 -33.20
N CYS A 401 4.51 5.45 -32.87
CA CYS A 401 4.96 4.32 -33.67
C CYS A 401 3.87 3.27 -33.79
N VAL A 402 3.75 2.71 -34.99
CA VAL A 402 3.00 1.47 -35.21
C VAL A 402 4.00 0.42 -35.68
N PHE A 403 4.16 -0.64 -34.89
CA PHE A 403 4.92 -1.83 -35.26
C PHE A 403 3.96 -2.89 -35.75
N SER A 404 4.22 -3.53 -36.89
CA SER A 404 3.32 -4.54 -37.46
C SER A 404 4.07 -5.64 -38.18
N GLY A 405 3.53 -6.84 -38.15
CA GLY A 405 4.11 -8.00 -38.82
C GLY A 405 3.53 -9.28 -38.26
N TYR A 406 4.37 -10.29 -38.10
CA TYR A 406 3.98 -11.61 -37.61
C TYR A 406 4.95 -12.10 -36.53
N LEU A 407 4.40 -12.81 -35.54
CA LEU A 407 5.17 -13.58 -34.58
C LEU A 407 5.03 -15.07 -34.91
N LYS A 408 6.16 -15.78 -34.90
CA LYS A 408 6.20 -17.23 -34.99
C LYS A 408 6.20 -17.84 -33.59
N ILE A 409 5.25 -18.71 -33.34
CA ILE A 409 5.12 -19.50 -32.12
C ILE A 409 5.63 -20.91 -32.42
N GLU A 410 6.64 -21.34 -31.67
CA GLU A 410 7.34 -22.61 -31.93
C GLU A 410 6.93 -23.75 -31.00
N LYS A 411 6.19 -23.44 -29.93
CA LYS A 411 5.70 -24.42 -28.96
C LYS A 411 4.23 -24.14 -28.67
N GLU A 412 3.40 -25.17 -28.68
CA GLU A 412 2.00 -25.04 -28.24
C GLU A 412 1.93 -24.85 -26.72
N GLY A 413 1.02 -24.00 -26.26
CA GLY A 413 0.69 -23.85 -24.85
C GLY A 413 0.29 -22.42 -24.48
N TYR A 414 0.30 -22.15 -23.17
CA TYR A 414 0.03 -20.81 -22.66
C TYR A 414 1.25 -19.91 -22.80
N TYR A 415 1.05 -18.78 -23.46
CA TYR A 415 1.98 -17.65 -23.49
C TYR A 415 1.40 -16.49 -22.68
N ILE A 416 2.23 -15.84 -21.86
CA ILE A 416 1.85 -14.61 -21.16
C ILE A 416 2.55 -13.46 -21.85
N PHE A 417 1.82 -12.63 -22.58
CA PHE A 417 2.35 -11.41 -23.19
C PHE A 417 2.40 -10.31 -22.15
N SER A 418 3.38 -9.42 -22.30
CA SER A 418 3.65 -8.29 -21.40
C SER A 418 3.93 -7.04 -22.21
N VAL A 419 3.39 -5.90 -21.78
CA VAL A 419 3.77 -4.57 -22.28
C VAL A 419 4.09 -3.64 -21.11
N GLN A 420 5.18 -2.90 -21.24
CA GLN A 420 5.57 -1.81 -20.36
C GLN A 420 5.98 -0.63 -21.24
N SER A 421 5.46 0.57 -20.95
CA SER A 421 5.74 1.78 -21.71
C SER A 421 5.82 3.01 -20.83
N ASP A 422 6.55 4.02 -21.30
CA ASP A 422 6.39 5.42 -20.90
C ASP A 422 5.36 6.06 -21.85
N ASP A 423 4.30 6.66 -21.32
CA ASP A 423 3.04 6.97 -22.01
C ASP A 423 2.41 5.74 -22.70
N GLY A 424 1.53 5.96 -23.69
CA GLY A 424 0.55 4.96 -24.09
C GLY A 424 1.03 3.88 -25.06
N ALA A 425 0.65 2.62 -24.81
CA ALA A 425 0.82 1.49 -25.71
C ALA A 425 -0.40 0.55 -25.80
N LYS A 426 -0.67 0.01 -26.99
CA LYS A 426 -1.66 -1.05 -27.22
C LYS A 426 -1.04 -2.19 -28.01
N VAL A 427 -1.29 -3.44 -27.59
CA VAL A 427 -0.85 -4.65 -28.30
C VAL A 427 -2.06 -5.40 -28.82
N PHE A 428 -2.07 -5.59 -30.13
CA PHE A 428 -3.03 -6.40 -30.84
C PHE A 428 -2.34 -7.68 -31.31
N PHE A 429 -2.94 -8.83 -31.01
CA PHE A 429 -2.45 -10.14 -31.41
C PHE A 429 -3.58 -10.90 -32.09
N ASN A 430 -3.32 -11.40 -33.29
CA ASN A 430 -4.32 -12.01 -34.16
C ASN A 430 -5.56 -11.13 -34.39
N GLY A 431 -5.37 -9.80 -34.51
CA GLY A 431 -6.44 -8.82 -34.68
C GLY A 431 -7.22 -8.45 -33.40
N GLN A 432 -6.97 -9.13 -32.29
CA GLN A 432 -7.62 -8.85 -31.00
C GLN A 432 -6.72 -7.93 -30.15
N LEU A 433 -7.30 -6.91 -29.52
CA LEU A 433 -6.63 -6.12 -28.48
C LEU A 433 -6.43 -6.99 -27.23
N ILE A 434 -5.18 -7.26 -26.86
CA ILE A 434 -4.84 -8.10 -25.71
C ILE A 434 -4.20 -7.32 -24.57
N LEU A 435 -3.56 -6.19 -24.87
CA LEU A 435 -2.97 -5.31 -23.86
C LEU A 435 -3.30 -3.86 -24.18
N ASN A 436 -3.77 -3.13 -23.17
CA ASN A 436 -4.07 -1.71 -23.24
C ASN A 436 -3.38 -1.01 -22.06
N ASN A 437 -2.34 -0.25 -22.38
CA ASN A 437 -1.57 0.57 -21.46
C ASN A 437 -1.54 2.01 -22.00
N ASP A 438 -2.70 2.54 -22.41
CA ASP A 438 -2.83 3.84 -23.06
C ASP A 438 -2.99 4.99 -22.04
N GLY A 439 -2.72 6.21 -22.49
CA GLY A 439 -2.75 7.42 -21.66
C GLY A 439 -1.37 7.95 -21.29
N LEU A 440 -1.35 9.03 -20.51
CA LEU A 440 -0.12 9.63 -19.99
C LEU A 440 0.28 9.00 -18.66
N HIS A 441 1.49 8.45 -18.59
CA HIS A 441 2.04 7.86 -17.37
C HIS A 441 3.55 7.60 -17.55
N GLY A 442 4.30 7.49 -16.46
CA GLY A 442 5.69 7.01 -16.50
C GLY A 442 5.79 5.51 -16.81
N ILE A 443 6.99 4.95 -16.75
CA ILE A 443 7.16 3.48 -16.75
C ILE A 443 6.56 2.88 -15.46
N GLU A 444 5.49 2.10 -15.61
CA GLU A 444 4.78 1.40 -14.53
C GLU A 444 5.00 -0.13 -14.57
N ASN A 445 4.39 -0.87 -13.63
CA ASN A 445 4.36 -2.34 -13.70
C ASN A 445 3.74 -2.82 -15.03
N PRO A 446 4.28 -3.90 -15.64
CA PRO A 446 3.81 -4.36 -16.93
C PRO A 446 2.35 -4.81 -16.90
N LYS A 447 1.60 -4.49 -17.96
CA LYS A 447 0.31 -5.13 -18.22
C LYS A 447 0.57 -6.51 -18.81
N THR A 448 -0.14 -7.54 -18.34
CA THR A 448 0.05 -8.92 -18.83
C THR A 448 -1.24 -9.61 -19.26
N PHE A 449 -1.16 -10.45 -20.30
CA PHE A 449 -2.29 -11.16 -20.87
C PHE A 449 -1.91 -12.59 -21.28
N ILE A 450 -2.62 -13.60 -20.77
CA ILE A 450 -2.38 -15.02 -21.11
C ILE A 450 -3.22 -15.46 -22.32
N LEU A 451 -2.61 -16.19 -23.25
CA LEU A 451 -3.24 -16.76 -24.44
C LEU A 451 -2.84 -18.23 -24.65
N PRO A 452 -3.78 -19.13 -24.99
CA PRO A 452 -3.48 -20.49 -25.43
C PRO A 452 -3.19 -20.47 -26.93
N LEU A 453 -1.96 -20.78 -27.33
CA LEU A 453 -1.52 -20.72 -28.73
C LEU A 453 -1.10 -22.10 -29.23
N GLU A 454 -1.45 -22.45 -30.47
CA GLU A 454 -0.79 -23.53 -31.20
C GLU A 454 0.42 -23.02 -31.98
N VAL A 455 1.25 -23.95 -32.46
CA VAL A 455 2.44 -23.64 -33.27
C VAL A 455 2.03 -22.98 -34.60
N GLY A 456 2.71 -21.90 -34.98
CA GLY A 456 2.54 -21.24 -36.28
C GLY A 456 2.69 -19.73 -36.22
N PHE A 457 2.13 -19.03 -37.21
CA PHE A 457 2.26 -17.58 -37.36
C PHE A 457 1.02 -16.85 -36.88
N TYR A 458 1.21 -15.67 -36.28
CA TYR A 458 0.14 -14.79 -35.82
C TYR A 458 0.45 -13.35 -36.19
N PRO A 459 -0.50 -12.60 -36.79
CA PRO A 459 -0.29 -11.19 -37.03
C PRO A 459 -0.25 -10.43 -35.71
N VAL A 460 0.71 -9.53 -35.57
CA VAL A 460 0.87 -8.65 -34.41
C VAL A 460 0.87 -7.20 -34.87
N LYS A 461 0.27 -6.34 -34.06
CA LYS A 461 0.36 -4.89 -34.20
C LYS A 461 0.55 -4.28 -32.82
N ILE A 462 1.54 -3.41 -32.67
CA ILE A 462 1.82 -2.66 -31.46
C ILE A 462 1.72 -1.18 -31.81
N GLU A 463 0.89 -0.45 -31.09
CA GLU A 463 0.74 1.00 -31.22
C GLU A 463 1.34 1.66 -29.98
N TYR A 464 2.12 2.72 -30.16
CA TYR A 464 2.85 3.41 -29.09
C TYR A 464 2.87 4.91 -29.34
N PHE A 465 2.76 5.72 -28.29
CA PHE A 465 3.08 7.15 -28.37
C PHE A 465 3.89 7.61 -27.16
N GLN A 466 4.64 8.68 -27.36
CA GLN A 466 5.37 9.40 -26.33
C GLN A 466 5.03 10.88 -26.43
N LYS A 467 4.58 11.49 -25.33
CA LYS A 467 4.31 12.92 -25.25
C LYS A 467 5.48 13.69 -24.68
N MET A 468 5.97 13.34 -23.49
CA MET A 468 7.00 14.14 -22.79
C MET A 468 7.80 13.34 -21.77
N GLY A 469 9.02 13.80 -21.46
CA GLY A 469 9.85 13.18 -20.43
C GLY A 469 10.79 12.11 -21.00
N GLY A 470 10.91 10.99 -20.28
CA GLY A 470 11.59 9.80 -20.78
C GLY A 470 10.81 9.16 -21.92
N TYR A 471 11.32 8.08 -22.49
CA TYR A 471 10.56 7.25 -23.42
C TYR A 471 10.99 5.79 -23.25
N GLY A 472 10.10 4.87 -23.57
CA GLY A 472 10.40 3.46 -23.46
C GLY A 472 9.22 2.60 -23.87
N LEU A 473 9.51 1.49 -24.55
CA LEU A 473 8.54 0.46 -24.88
C LEU A 473 9.23 -0.90 -24.79
N SER A 474 8.68 -1.79 -23.98
CA SER A 474 9.11 -3.18 -23.87
C SER A 474 7.91 -4.09 -24.08
N VAL A 475 8.01 -4.98 -25.07
CA VAL A 475 7.05 -6.06 -25.32
C VAL A 475 7.77 -7.39 -25.14
N MET A 476 7.28 -8.16 -24.17
CA MET A 476 7.89 -9.42 -23.76
C MET A 476 6.83 -10.52 -23.72
N TYR A 477 7.30 -11.75 -23.57
CA TYR A 477 6.45 -12.90 -23.35
C TYR A 477 7.11 -13.94 -22.42
N VAL A 478 6.27 -14.67 -21.67
CA VAL A 478 6.65 -15.89 -20.97
C VAL A 478 6.19 -17.07 -21.83
N ARG A 479 7.09 -18.03 -22.07
CA ARG A 479 6.84 -19.21 -22.91
C ARG A 479 6.20 -20.35 -22.09
N PRO A 480 5.54 -21.33 -22.74
CA PRO A 480 4.92 -22.46 -22.04
C PRO A 480 5.94 -23.25 -21.20
N GLY A 481 5.71 -23.29 -19.89
CA GLY A 481 6.55 -24.00 -18.91
C GLY A 481 7.74 -23.22 -18.36
N GLU A 482 7.91 -21.96 -18.77
CA GLU A 482 8.92 -21.03 -18.25
C GLU A 482 8.29 -20.07 -17.22
N ASN A 483 9.13 -19.49 -16.36
CA ASN A 483 8.70 -18.52 -15.34
C ASN A 483 9.28 -17.11 -15.54
N ALA A 484 10.22 -16.94 -16.47
CA ALA A 484 10.87 -15.66 -16.72
C ALA A 484 10.38 -15.06 -18.05
N PRO A 485 10.01 -13.77 -18.09
CA PRO A 485 9.74 -13.08 -19.34
C PRO A 485 11.05 -12.89 -20.11
N ILE A 486 10.97 -13.03 -21.42
CA ILE A 486 12.06 -12.68 -22.34
C ILE A 486 11.52 -11.70 -23.39
N GLN A 487 12.41 -10.91 -23.97
CA GLN A 487 12.08 -10.17 -25.18
C GLN A 487 11.79 -11.17 -26.31
N VAL A 488 10.79 -10.87 -27.14
CA VAL A 488 10.46 -11.73 -28.28
C VAL A 488 11.68 -11.76 -29.22
N PRO A 489 12.32 -12.92 -29.44
CA PRO A 489 13.53 -12.99 -30.26
C PRO A 489 13.27 -12.46 -31.68
N LEU A 490 14.22 -11.72 -32.25
CA LEU A 490 14.08 -11.08 -33.56
C LEU A 490 13.88 -12.10 -34.69
N GLU A 491 14.47 -13.29 -34.57
CA GLU A 491 14.31 -14.39 -35.51
C GLU A 491 12.88 -14.97 -35.52
N LEU A 492 12.10 -14.71 -34.47
CA LEU A 492 10.67 -15.08 -34.38
C LEU A 492 9.74 -13.94 -34.78
N GLN A 493 10.30 -12.78 -35.15
CA GLN A 493 9.56 -11.63 -35.66
C GLN A 493 9.75 -11.51 -37.17
N TYR A 494 8.65 -11.32 -37.88
CA TYR A 494 8.65 -11.25 -39.33
C TYR A 494 7.90 -10.01 -39.81
N SER A 495 8.47 -9.34 -40.80
CA SER A 495 7.80 -8.27 -41.54
C SER A 495 6.90 -8.86 -42.62
N GLY A 496 5.75 -8.21 -42.83
CA GLY A 496 4.82 -8.55 -43.90
C GLY A 496 5.17 -7.70 -45.11
N SER A 497 5.83 -8.30 -46.10
CA SER A 497 6.15 -7.59 -47.35
C SER A 497 4.88 -6.99 -47.96
N LYS A 498 4.95 -5.68 -48.27
CA LYS A 498 3.90 -4.92 -48.93
C LYS A 498 3.62 -5.42 -50.34
#